data_AF-A0A938JIT9-F1
#
_entry.id   AF-A0A938JIT9-F1
#
_cell.length_a   1.000
_cell.length_b   1.000
_cell.length_c   1.000
_cell.angle_alpha   90.00
_cell.angle_beta   90.00
_cell.angle_gamma   90.00
#
_symmetry.space_group_name_H-M   'P 1'
#
loop_
_entity.id
_entity.type
_entity.pdbx_description
1 polymer ?
#
loop_
_entity_poly.entity_id
_entity_poly.type
_entity_poly.pdbx_seq_one_letter_code
_entity_poly.pdbx_strand_id
1 'polypeptide(L)'
;MPAPGLAPEDILVLRDGAVVMLDQTRLPGEVVQVTLTSWPEVVDAIKAMVVRGAPAIGVAGAMGVALAAHRAAATSASRQSFDAEMGRAITGLREARPTAVNLAWAVDRLAGIVADHEGTPDEIAAELADAARAIHS
;
A
#
# COMPACT_ATOMS: atom_id res chain seq x y z
N MET A 1 -29.18 -5.16 10.19
CA MET A 1 -29.08 -3.88 9.45
C MET A 1 -27.86 -3.97 8.55
N PRO A 2 -27.95 -3.87 7.22
CA PRO A 2 -26.74 -3.70 6.41
C PRO A 2 -26.11 -2.35 6.78
N ALA A 3 -24.78 -2.31 6.90
CA ALA A 3 -24.05 -1.07 7.13
C ALA A 3 -24.33 -0.06 6.00
N PRO A 4 -24.50 1.24 6.29
CA PRO A 4 -24.84 2.23 5.28
C PRO A 4 -23.70 2.39 4.27
N GLY A 5 -24.06 2.52 2.99
CA GLY A 5 -23.51 3.51 2.05
C GLY A 5 -21.99 3.66 1.87
N LEU A 6 -21.16 2.69 2.24
CA LEU A 6 -19.74 2.71 1.93
C LEU A 6 -19.58 2.57 0.42
N ALA A 7 -19.07 3.63 -0.22
CA ALA A 7 -18.69 3.54 -1.60
C ALA A 7 -17.42 2.67 -1.71
N PRO A 8 -17.14 2.03 -2.86
CA PRO A 8 -15.94 1.22 -3.04
C PRO A 8 -14.64 1.94 -2.64
N GLU A 9 -14.58 3.24 -2.87
CA GLU A 9 -13.50 4.14 -2.46
C GLU A 9 -13.32 4.23 -0.93
N ASP A 10 -14.34 3.96 -0.11
CA ASP A 10 -14.22 4.00 1.36
C ASP A 10 -13.55 2.73 1.93
N ILE A 11 -13.34 1.70 1.11
CA ILE A 11 -12.71 0.44 1.52
C ILE A 11 -11.20 0.63 1.69
N LEU A 12 -10.56 1.42 0.82
CA LEU A 12 -9.12 1.56 0.77
C LEU A 12 -8.71 2.86 0.05
N VAL A 13 -8.02 3.75 0.76
CA VAL A 13 -7.59 5.06 0.26
C VAL A 13 -6.14 5.34 0.62
N LEU A 14 -5.38 5.87 -0.34
CA LEU A 14 -4.08 6.50 -0.09
C LEU A 14 -4.28 7.99 0.15
N ARG A 15 -3.99 8.45 1.36
CA ARG A 15 -3.96 9.87 1.76
C ARG A 15 -2.51 10.28 2.05
N ASP A 16 -2.23 11.57 2.03
CA ASP A 16 -0.88 12.09 2.25
C ASP A 16 -0.26 11.53 3.54
N GLY A 17 0.70 10.61 3.38
CA GLY A 17 1.38 9.93 4.48
C GLY A 17 0.62 8.78 5.17
N ALA A 18 -0.51 8.29 4.64
CA ALA A 18 -1.23 7.17 5.24
C ALA A 18 -2.06 6.32 4.24
N VAL A 19 -2.18 5.03 4.53
CA VAL A 19 -3.17 4.13 3.93
C VAL A 19 -4.33 3.96 4.90
N VAL A 20 -5.52 4.35 4.48
CA VAL A 20 -6.75 4.18 5.25
C VAL A 20 -7.51 3.00 4.67
N MET A 21 -7.90 2.04 5.50
CA MET A 21 -8.70 0.89 5.06
C MET A 21 -9.80 0.53 6.04
N LEU A 22 -10.90 0.00 5.50
CA LEU A 22 -11.98 -0.57 6.28
C LEU A 22 -11.53 -1.89 6.93
N ASP A 23 -11.69 -2.01 8.25
CA ASP A 23 -11.46 -3.25 8.97
C ASP A 23 -12.61 -4.24 8.73
N GLN A 24 -12.41 -5.11 7.76
CA GLN A 24 -13.39 -6.11 7.37
C GLN A 24 -13.55 -7.24 8.39
N THR A 25 -12.68 -7.34 9.40
CA THR A 25 -12.82 -8.33 10.50
C THR A 25 -13.93 -7.95 11.47
N ARG A 26 -14.28 -6.66 11.53
CA ARG A 26 -15.34 -6.12 12.39
C ARG A 26 -16.73 -6.19 11.77
N LEU A 27 -16.82 -6.45 10.47
CA LEU A 27 -18.09 -6.52 9.75
C LEU A 27 -18.84 -7.84 10.01
N PRO A 28 -20.20 -7.81 10.00
CA PRO A 28 -21.07 -6.65 9.81
C PRO A 28 -21.35 -5.89 11.12
N GLY A 29 -20.70 -6.26 12.23
CA GLY A 29 -21.00 -5.72 13.56
C GLY A 29 -20.66 -4.25 13.72
N GLU A 30 -19.49 -3.83 13.22
CA GLU A 30 -19.02 -2.45 13.32
C GLU A 30 -18.28 -2.04 12.04
N VAL A 31 -18.50 -0.78 11.62
CA VAL A 31 -17.76 -0.14 10.53
C VAL A 31 -16.63 0.67 11.15
N VAL A 32 -15.39 0.17 11.05
CA VAL A 32 -14.20 0.82 11.60
C VAL A 32 -13.18 0.99 10.48
N GLN A 33 -12.58 2.17 10.38
CA GLN A 33 -11.42 2.40 9.52
C GLN A 33 -10.15 2.38 10.37
N VAL A 34 -9.10 1.77 9.83
CA VAL A 34 -7.74 1.87 10.39
C VAL A 34 -6.91 2.79 9.50
N THR A 35 -6.08 3.62 10.14
CA THR A 35 -5.13 4.50 9.45
C THR A 35 -3.73 3.97 9.69
N LEU A 36 -3.09 3.52 8.62
CA LEU A 36 -1.77 2.92 8.65
C LEU A 36 -0.77 3.93 8.11
N THR A 37 0.24 4.26 8.90
CA THR A 37 1.21 5.30 8.55
C THR A 37 2.55 4.71 8.13
N SER A 38 2.76 3.40 8.23
CA SER A 38 4.00 2.76 7.79
C SER A 38 3.74 1.51 6.94
N TRP A 39 4.66 1.17 6.03
CA TRP A 39 4.52 -0.06 5.23
C TRP A 39 4.53 -1.35 6.08
N PRO A 40 5.22 -1.44 7.25
CA PRO A 40 5.07 -2.59 8.13
C PRO A 40 3.66 -2.73 8.69
N GLU A 41 3.00 -1.62 9.04
CA GLU A 41 1.59 -1.64 9.47
C GLU A 41 0.67 -2.16 8.35
N VAL A 42 0.95 -1.81 7.09
CA VAL A 42 0.21 -2.34 5.93
C VAL A 42 0.44 -3.85 5.77
N VAL A 43 1.67 -4.33 5.95
CA VAL A 43 1.98 -5.77 5.97
C VAL A 43 1.18 -6.49 7.05
N ASP A 44 1.16 -5.95 8.27
CA ASP A 44 0.44 -6.54 9.39
C ASP A 44 -1.07 -6.57 9.14
N ALA A 45 -1.64 -5.50 8.59
CA ALA A 45 -3.06 -5.45 8.21
C ALA A 45 -3.42 -6.48 7.13
N ILE A 46 -2.57 -6.66 6.11
CA ILE A 46 -2.76 -7.69 5.07
C ILE A 46 -2.70 -9.10 5.67
N LYS A 47 -1.74 -9.36 6.56
CA LYS A 47 -1.59 -10.65 7.26
C LYS A 47 -2.75 -10.96 8.18
N ALA A 48 -3.22 -9.96 8.93
CA ALA A 48 -4.34 -10.05 9.86
C ALA A 48 -5.72 -10.10 9.16
N MET A 49 -5.75 -10.01 7.82
CA MET A 49 -6.98 -9.99 7.03
C MET A 49 -7.93 -8.83 7.36
N VAL A 50 -7.37 -7.70 7.82
CA VAL A 50 -8.10 -6.41 7.96
C VAL A 50 -8.70 -6.02 6.62
N VAL A 51 -7.93 -6.19 5.54
CA VAL A 51 -8.39 -6.12 4.15
C VAL A 51 -8.37 -7.51 3.53
N ARG A 52 -9.43 -7.86 2.78
CA ARG A 52 -9.56 -9.15 2.09
C ARG A 52 -10.25 -9.00 0.75
N GLY A 53 -10.16 -10.06 -0.07
CA GLY A 53 -10.53 -10.04 -1.49
C GLY A 53 -9.28 -9.84 -2.35
N ALA A 54 -9.11 -10.66 -3.39
CA ALA A 54 -7.89 -10.67 -4.21
C ALA A 54 -7.54 -9.27 -4.76
N PRO A 55 -8.49 -8.53 -5.36
CA PRO A 55 -8.21 -7.18 -5.86
C PRO A 55 -7.82 -6.20 -4.75
N ALA A 56 -8.57 -6.15 -3.65
CA ALA A 56 -8.32 -5.21 -2.55
C ALA A 56 -6.96 -5.41 -1.87
N ILE A 57 -6.52 -6.67 -1.73
CA ILE A 57 -5.18 -6.97 -1.21
C ILE A 57 -4.09 -6.45 -2.18
N GLY A 58 -4.31 -6.56 -3.49
CA GLY A 58 -3.41 -5.98 -4.50
C GLY A 58 -3.27 -4.47 -4.35
N VAL A 59 -4.40 -3.77 -4.28
CA VAL A 59 -4.42 -2.31 -4.08
C VAL A 59 -3.73 -1.93 -2.75
N ALA A 60 -3.97 -2.69 -1.67
CA ALA A 60 -3.34 -2.43 -0.36
C ALA A 60 -1.81 -2.57 -0.43
N GLY A 61 -1.32 -3.59 -1.12
CA GLY A 61 0.12 -3.77 -1.37
C GLY A 61 0.73 -2.59 -2.13
N ALA A 62 0.10 -2.15 -3.22
CA ALA A 62 0.58 -1.01 -3.99
C ALA A 62 0.57 0.30 -3.19
N MET A 63 -0.50 0.58 -2.46
CA MET A 63 -0.57 1.75 -1.58
C MET A 63 0.48 1.68 -0.46
N GLY A 64 0.82 0.49 0.04
CA GLY A 64 1.93 0.27 0.96
C GLY A 64 3.29 0.66 0.37
N VAL A 65 3.54 0.33 -0.91
CA VAL A 65 4.78 0.73 -1.60
C VAL A 65 4.83 2.25 -1.78
N ALA A 66 3.74 2.88 -2.20
CA ALA A 66 3.65 4.33 -2.31
C ALA A 66 3.87 5.04 -0.97
N LEU A 67 3.29 4.51 0.11
CA LEU A 67 3.51 5.02 1.47
C LEU A 67 4.98 4.87 1.91
N ALA A 68 5.63 3.75 1.58
CA ALA A 68 7.06 3.56 1.84
C ALA A 68 7.90 4.63 1.14
N ALA A 69 7.64 4.87 -0.15
CA ALA A 69 8.35 5.88 -0.94
C ALA A 69 8.16 7.30 -0.38
N HIS A 70 6.92 7.67 -0.06
CA HIS A 70 6.62 8.97 0.55
C HIS A 70 7.42 9.19 1.85
N ARG A 71 7.48 8.18 2.72
CA ARG A 71 8.25 8.30 3.97
C ARG A 71 9.75 8.31 3.72
N ALA A 72 10.22 7.42 2.85
CA ALA A 72 11.63 7.31 2.52
C ALA A 72 12.16 8.60 1.89
N ALA A 73 11.37 9.27 1.03
CA ALA A 73 11.75 10.54 0.42
C ALA A 73 11.96 11.63 1.49
N ALA A 74 11.11 11.69 2.51
CA ALA A 74 11.22 12.66 3.60
C ALA A 74 12.38 12.38 4.59
N THR A 75 12.80 11.12 4.74
CA THR A 75 13.75 10.73 5.80
C THR A 75 15.13 10.28 5.30
N SER A 76 15.26 9.99 4.00
CA SER A 76 16.51 9.46 3.43
C SER A 76 17.55 10.55 3.27
N ALA A 77 18.78 10.29 3.72
CA ALA A 77 19.90 11.19 3.54
C ALA A 77 20.51 11.13 2.12
N SER A 78 20.20 10.07 1.36
CA SER A 78 20.69 9.86 -0.01
C SER A 78 19.77 8.97 -0.83
N ARG A 79 19.97 8.96 -2.16
CA ARG A 79 19.31 8.02 -3.08
C ARG A 79 19.58 6.55 -2.67
N GLN A 80 20.79 6.23 -2.25
CA GLN A 80 21.14 4.88 -1.80
C GLN A 80 20.33 4.45 -0.56
N SER A 81 20.14 5.33 0.42
CA SER A 81 19.32 5.00 1.60
C SER A 81 17.84 4.86 1.26
N PHE A 82 17.36 5.64 0.28
CA PHE A 82 16.01 5.53 -0.26
C PHE A 82 15.80 4.17 -0.93
N ASP A 83 16.68 3.79 -1.86
CA ASP A 83 16.59 2.52 -2.60
C ASP A 83 16.63 1.31 -1.64
N ALA A 84 17.46 1.40 -0.58
CA ALA A 84 17.53 0.37 0.45
C ALA A 84 16.22 0.22 1.25
N GLU A 85 15.53 1.32 1.55
CA GLU A 85 14.21 1.29 2.20
C GLU A 85 13.13 0.75 1.25
N MET A 86 13.16 1.15 -0.02
CA MET A 86 12.25 0.62 -1.03
C MET A 86 12.40 -0.90 -1.20
N GLY A 87 13.64 -1.40 -1.23
CA GLY A 87 13.89 -2.85 -1.30
C GLY A 87 13.31 -3.63 -0.11
N ARG A 88 13.38 -3.07 1.11
CA ARG A 88 12.75 -3.67 2.30
C ARG A 88 11.24 -3.67 2.19
N ALA A 89 10.65 -2.53 1.83
CA ALA A 89 9.20 -2.38 1.72
C ALA A 89 8.61 -3.30 0.65
N ILE A 90 9.20 -3.33 -0.54
CA ILE A 90 8.77 -4.19 -1.66
C ILE A 90 8.80 -5.66 -1.25
N THR A 91 9.91 -6.12 -0.67
CA THR A 91 10.04 -7.51 -0.20
C THR A 91 8.99 -7.83 0.86
N GLY A 92 8.88 -6.99 1.90
CA GLY A 92 7.96 -7.22 3.02
C GLY A 92 6.48 -7.22 2.61
N LEU A 93 6.09 -6.30 1.72
CA LEU A 93 4.72 -6.22 1.18
C LEU A 93 4.40 -7.41 0.29
N ARG A 94 5.32 -7.79 -0.60
CA ARG A 94 5.17 -8.95 -1.49
C ARG A 94 5.02 -10.26 -0.71
N GLU A 95 5.79 -10.42 0.36
CA GLU A 95 5.81 -11.61 1.20
C GLU A 95 4.68 -11.63 2.26
N ALA A 96 3.89 -10.57 2.39
CA ALA A 96 2.83 -10.51 3.39
C ALA A 96 1.85 -11.68 3.25
N ARG A 97 1.52 -12.08 2.01
CA ARG A 97 0.73 -13.27 1.68
C ARG A 97 1.22 -13.90 0.36
N PRO A 98 2.20 -14.82 0.40
CA PRO A 98 2.93 -15.28 -0.80
C PRO A 98 2.07 -15.94 -1.89
N THR A 99 0.90 -16.46 -1.55
CA THR A 99 -0.04 -17.08 -2.49
C THR A 99 -1.03 -16.10 -3.12
N ALA A 100 -1.06 -14.84 -2.69
CA ALA A 100 -1.95 -13.82 -3.23
C ALA A 100 -1.36 -13.24 -4.52
N VAL A 101 -1.75 -13.78 -5.67
CA VAL A 101 -1.21 -13.37 -6.99
C VAL A 101 -1.43 -11.88 -7.26
N ASN A 102 -2.59 -11.32 -6.92
CA ASN A 102 -2.87 -9.88 -7.07
C ASN A 102 -1.96 -8.99 -6.21
N LEU A 103 -1.54 -9.48 -5.03
CA LEU A 103 -0.59 -8.78 -4.19
C LEU A 103 0.77 -8.71 -4.87
N ALA A 104 1.28 -9.87 -5.29
CA ALA A 104 2.56 -9.96 -5.98
C ALA A 104 2.56 -9.10 -7.25
N TRP A 105 1.53 -9.22 -8.08
CA TRP A 105 1.40 -8.41 -9.31
C TRP A 105 1.43 -6.90 -9.03
N ALA A 106 0.66 -6.43 -8.04
CA ALA A 106 0.56 -5.00 -7.75
C ALA A 106 1.87 -4.44 -7.17
N VAL A 107 2.51 -5.19 -6.26
CA VAL A 107 3.81 -4.80 -5.69
C VAL A 107 4.90 -4.84 -6.75
N ASP A 108 4.96 -5.89 -7.57
CA ASP A 108 5.96 -6.06 -8.62
C ASP A 108 5.82 -4.97 -9.70
N ARG A 109 4.58 -4.52 -10.00
CA ARG A 109 4.33 -3.39 -10.90
C ARG A 109 4.98 -2.10 -10.40
N LEU A 110 4.82 -1.77 -9.12
CA LEU A 110 5.43 -0.56 -8.54
C LEU A 110 6.94 -0.72 -8.34
N ALA A 111 7.42 -1.93 -8.05
CA ALA A 111 8.85 -2.22 -7.99
C ALA A 111 9.56 -1.94 -9.33
N GLY A 112 8.90 -2.21 -10.46
CA GLY A 112 9.41 -1.85 -11.78
C GLY A 112 9.62 -0.35 -11.95
N ILE A 113 8.66 0.48 -11.50
CA ILE A 113 8.80 1.94 -11.52
C ILE A 113 10.04 2.38 -10.74
N VAL A 114 10.23 1.86 -9.52
CA VAL A 114 11.42 2.20 -8.71
C VAL A 114 12.72 1.84 -9.43
N ALA A 115 12.77 0.66 -10.07
CA ALA A 115 13.96 0.15 -10.73
C ALA A 115 14.34 0.96 -11.99
N ASP A 116 13.34 1.42 -12.74
CA ASP A 116 13.54 2.12 -14.02
C ASP A 116 13.69 3.65 -13.87
N HIS A 117 13.45 4.20 -12.67
CA HIS A 117 13.40 5.64 -12.46
C HIS A 117 14.75 6.26 -12.05
N GLU A 118 15.22 7.24 -12.82
CA GLU A 118 16.49 7.96 -12.58
C GLU A 118 16.35 9.25 -11.75
N GLY A 119 15.12 9.70 -11.48
CA GLY A 119 14.87 10.91 -10.72
C GLY A 119 15.12 10.83 -9.21
N THR A 120 14.76 11.92 -8.54
CA THR A 120 14.87 12.12 -7.10
C THR A 120 13.87 11.25 -6.31
N PRO A 121 14.12 11.01 -5.01
CA PRO A 121 13.16 10.34 -4.13
C PRO A 121 11.74 10.94 -4.17
N ASP A 122 11.62 12.27 -4.25
CA ASP A 122 10.33 12.95 -4.30
C ASP A 122 9.59 12.69 -5.61
N GLU A 123 10.30 12.70 -6.75
CA GLU A 123 9.71 12.38 -8.06
C GLU A 123 9.24 10.91 -8.11
N ILE A 124 10.05 9.98 -7.60
CA ILE A 124 9.69 8.56 -7.49
C ILE A 124 8.45 8.40 -6.60
N ALA A 125 8.41 9.06 -5.45
CA ALA A 125 7.28 8.98 -4.53
C ALA A 125 5.98 9.52 -5.15
N ALA A 126 6.06 10.61 -5.91
CA ALA A 126 4.93 11.17 -6.63
C ALA A 126 4.40 10.19 -7.70
N GLU A 127 5.28 9.64 -8.53
CA GLU A 127 4.87 8.68 -9.57
C GLU A 127 4.26 7.41 -8.97
N LEU A 128 4.84 6.89 -7.89
CA LEU A 128 4.29 5.72 -7.19
C LEU A 128 2.92 5.98 -6.58
N ALA A 129 2.69 7.19 -6.03
CA ALA A 129 1.38 7.56 -5.49
C ALA A 129 0.31 7.56 -6.59
N ASP A 130 0.62 8.11 -7.76
CA ASP A 130 -0.30 8.14 -8.90
C ASP A 130 -0.51 6.74 -9.49
N ALA A 131 0.56 5.96 -9.63
CA ALA A 131 0.48 4.58 -10.09
C ALA A 131 -0.35 3.71 -9.15
N ALA A 132 -0.21 3.88 -7.82
CA ALA A 132 -1.00 3.16 -6.83
C ALA A 132 -2.49 3.52 -6.91
N ARG A 133 -2.83 4.81 -7.06
CA ARG A 133 -4.22 5.28 -7.22
C ARG A 133 -4.86 4.78 -8.51
N ALA A 134 -4.07 4.55 -9.55
CA ALA A 134 -4.55 4.03 -10.83
C ALA A 134 -4.85 2.52 -10.81
N ILE A 135 -4.43 1.77 -9.79
CA ILE A 135 -4.78 0.36 -9.65
C ILE A 135 -6.21 0.25 -9.12
N HIS A 136 -7.14 -0.10 -10.01
CA HIS A 136 -8.52 -0.37 -9.68
C HIS A 136 -8.82 -1.88 -9.69
N SER A 137 -9.72 -2.30 -8.80
CA SER A 137 -10.29 -3.64 -8.71
C SER A 137 -11.34 -3.91 -9.77
#